data_AF-A0A4U0GY18-F1
#
_entry.id   AF-A0A4U0GY18-F1
#
_cell.length_a   1.000
_cell.length_b   1.000
_cell.length_c   1.000
_cell.angle_alpha   90.00
_cell.angle_beta   90.00
_cell.angle_gamma   90.00
#
_symmetry.space_group_name_H-M   'P 1'
#
loop_
_entity.id
_entity.type
_entity.pdbx_description
1 polymer ?
#
loop_
_entity_poly.entity_id
_entity_poly.type
_entity_poly.pdbx_seq_one_letter_code
_entity_poly.pdbx_strand_id
1 'polypeptide(L)'
;MSDEIAALISLALGVRLRVAGTRRLSGIHEPGLDQHPIYLDVPRLAHPGPTGREQLPSAMTRPSDLRDLSRLETFYRLSERDQVELIRAARAYSTAVWWANEDANQAWLQLVTAVEIAAKHRQRSSVSATDLLEDMWPEVWRELALADEEIRQNVAKELAPLVRSARAFRDFLTDCAPQPPAQRPEHSSLDWSGMRRHAKVIYEHRSKALHAGKPFPMPMQNPPSVESAGAVQEVPWGLNAGGLGGVWDASESPMLLQTFEYIARGALLTWWDELPVQGPDL
;
A
#
# COMPACT_ATOMS: atom_id res chain seq x y z
N MET A 1 18.89 5.39 -9.79
CA MET A 1 18.25 4.69 -10.92
C MET A 1 17.98 3.21 -10.61
N SER A 2 18.94 2.43 -10.10
CA SER A 2 18.71 1.00 -9.84
C SER A 2 17.63 0.70 -8.80
N ASP A 3 17.52 1.56 -7.78
CA ASP A 3 16.53 1.41 -6.70
C ASP A 3 15.09 1.69 -7.20
N GLU A 4 14.92 2.69 -8.06
CA GLU A 4 13.64 3.01 -8.68
C GLU A 4 13.12 1.84 -9.55
N ILE A 5 13.99 1.28 -10.40
CA ILE A 5 13.62 0.13 -11.25
C ILE A 5 13.30 -1.10 -10.41
N ALA A 6 14.08 -1.38 -9.35
CA ALA A 6 13.78 -2.48 -8.45
C ALA A 6 12.43 -2.31 -7.75
N ALA A 7 12.07 -1.09 -7.35
CA ALA A 7 10.78 -0.79 -6.74
C ALA A 7 9.62 -0.99 -7.74
N LEU A 8 9.78 -0.56 -9.00
CA LEU A 8 8.78 -0.77 -10.04
C LEU A 8 8.60 -2.26 -10.37
N ILE A 9 9.69 -3.04 -10.45
CA ILE A 9 9.64 -4.50 -10.63
C ILE A 9 8.96 -5.17 -9.44
N SER A 10 9.30 -4.75 -8.22
CA SER A 10 8.68 -5.22 -6.97
C SER A 10 7.16 -5.04 -7.02
N LEU A 11 6.69 -3.84 -7.40
CA LEU A 11 5.27 -3.56 -7.60
C LEU A 11 4.66 -4.41 -8.73
N ALA A 12 5.29 -4.41 -9.92
CA ALA A 12 4.80 -5.08 -11.11
C ALA A 12 4.65 -6.60 -10.93
N LEU A 13 5.58 -7.25 -10.22
CA LEU A 13 5.54 -8.70 -9.98
C LEU A 13 4.96 -9.08 -8.62
N GLY A 14 4.88 -8.14 -7.68
CA GLY A 14 4.44 -8.41 -6.31
C GLY A 14 5.41 -9.28 -5.51
N VAL A 15 6.72 -9.09 -5.73
CA VAL A 15 7.80 -9.88 -5.13
C VAL A 15 8.70 -9.00 -4.27
N ARG A 16 9.38 -9.61 -3.29
CA ARG A 16 10.43 -8.92 -2.52
C ARG A 16 11.67 -8.72 -3.38
N LEU A 17 11.84 -7.51 -3.91
CA LEU A 17 13.04 -7.12 -4.66
C LEU A 17 13.66 -5.84 -4.10
N ARG A 18 14.98 -5.86 -3.90
CA ARG A 18 15.74 -4.69 -3.44
C ARG A 18 17.16 -4.71 -3.99
N VAL A 19 17.70 -3.53 -4.26
CA VAL A 19 19.11 -3.37 -4.63
C VAL A 19 19.97 -3.51 -3.37
N ALA A 20 20.86 -4.50 -3.34
CA ALA A 20 21.75 -4.78 -2.21
C ALA A 20 23.09 -4.03 -2.29
N GLY A 21 23.23 -3.08 -3.22
CA GLY A 21 24.49 -2.42 -3.54
C GLY A 21 25.45 -3.32 -4.35
N THR A 22 26.62 -2.78 -4.66
CA THR A 22 27.66 -3.49 -5.41
C THR A 22 28.55 -4.23 -4.44
N ARG A 23 28.47 -5.56 -4.39
CA ARG A 23 29.33 -6.39 -3.52
C ARG A 23 30.74 -6.59 -4.08
N ARG A 24 30.90 -6.49 -5.40
CA ARG A 24 32.14 -6.77 -6.11
C ARG A 24 32.28 -5.84 -7.31
N LEU A 25 33.45 -5.23 -7.49
CA LEU A 25 33.81 -4.50 -8.69
C LEU A 25 35.20 -4.93 -9.18
N SER A 26 35.38 -4.90 -10.48
CA SER A 26 36.67 -5.06 -11.12
C SER A 26 37.24 -3.69 -11.47
N GLY A 27 38.52 -3.46 -11.21
CA GLY A 27 39.22 -2.24 -11.61
C GLY A 27 39.39 -2.14 -13.14
N ILE A 28 40.25 -1.21 -13.56
CA ILE A 28 40.66 -1.10 -14.97
C ILE A 28 41.48 -2.34 -15.31
N HIS A 29 41.04 -3.09 -16.32
CA HIS A 29 41.76 -4.28 -16.78
C HIS A 29 42.84 -3.89 -17.77
N GLU A 30 44.08 -4.26 -17.45
CA GLU A 30 45.19 -4.22 -18.40
C GLU A 30 45.43 -5.62 -18.99
N PRO A 31 45.64 -5.76 -20.30
CA PRO A 31 45.88 -7.06 -20.92
C PRO A 31 47.06 -7.80 -20.28
N GLY A 32 46.82 -9.04 -19.83
CA GLY A 32 47.87 -9.91 -19.26
C GLY A 32 48.11 -9.76 -17.76
N LEU A 33 47.39 -8.88 -17.06
CA LEU A 33 47.46 -8.75 -15.61
C LEU A 33 46.21 -9.36 -14.95
N ASP A 34 46.45 -10.37 -14.10
CA ASP A 34 45.40 -11.02 -13.33
C ASP A 34 45.05 -10.14 -12.11
N GLN A 35 43.95 -9.40 -12.19
CA GLN A 35 43.50 -8.54 -11.09
C GLN A 35 42.42 -9.21 -10.26
N HIS A 36 42.68 -9.26 -8.96
CA HIS A 36 41.71 -9.73 -8.00
C HIS A 36 40.61 -8.68 -7.83
N PRO A 37 39.35 -9.11 -7.76
CA PRO A 37 38.24 -8.17 -7.60
C PRO A 37 38.28 -7.44 -6.25
N ILE A 38 37.80 -6.21 -6.25
CA ILE A 38 37.57 -5.45 -5.03
C ILE A 38 36.21 -5.87 -4.48
N TYR A 39 36.21 -6.39 -3.25
CA TYR A 39 34.99 -6.70 -2.52
C TYR A 39 34.62 -5.50 -1.64
N LEU A 40 33.38 -5.05 -1.79
CA LEU A 40 32.82 -4.00 -0.96
C LEU A 40 31.92 -4.61 0.11
N ASP A 41 31.97 -4.02 1.30
CA ASP A 41 30.98 -4.34 2.33
C ASP A 41 29.61 -3.81 1.89
N VAL A 42 28.60 -4.66 1.97
CA VAL A 42 27.22 -4.34 1.61
C VAL A 42 26.33 -4.65 2.81
N PRO A 43 25.44 -3.73 3.21
CA PRO A 43 24.52 -3.99 4.31
C PRO A 43 23.78 -5.30 4.08
N ARG A 44 23.72 -6.13 5.13
CA ARG A 44 22.94 -7.36 5.08
C ARG A 44 21.47 -6.99 4.82
N LEU A 45 20.90 -7.62 3.80
CA LEU A 45 19.47 -7.57 3.56
C LEU A 45 18.73 -8.14 4.78
N ALA A 46 17.63 -7.50 5.18
CA ALA A 46 16.75 -8.05 6.22
C ALA A 46 16.32 -9.47 5.84
N HIS A 47 16.23 -10.38 6.81
CA HIS A 47 15.90 -11.76 6.52
C HIS A 47 14.38 -11.84 6.23
N PRO A 48 13.96 -12.50 5.13
CA PRO A 48 12.62 -13.06 5.11
C PRO A 48 12.48 -13.94 6.36
N GLY A 49 11.33 -13.85 7.05
CA GLY A 49 11.14 -14.54 8.32
C GLY A 49 11.27 -16.05 8.18
N PRO A 50 11.27 -16.80 9.30
CA PRO A 50 11.30 -18.25 9.25
C PRO A 50 10.15 -18.80 8.40
N THR A 51 10.45 -19.81 7.58
CA THR A 51 9.49 -20.49 6.70
C THR A 51 8.22 -20.89 7.47
N GLY A 52 7.06 -20.55 6.92
CA GLY A 52 5.76 -20.82 7.53
C GLY A 52 5.27 -19.78 8.55
N ARG A 53 6.02 -18.70 8.79
CA ARG A 53 5.58 -17.53 9.57
C ARG A 53 5.55 -16.24 8.75
N GLU A 54 5.44 -16.38 7.44
CA GLU A 54 5.41 -15.25 6.52
C GLU A 54 4.16 -14.41 6.74
N GLN A 55 4.36 -13.11 6.96
CA GLN A 55 3.30 -12.12 7.04
C GLN A 55 2.64 -11.88 5.68
N LEU A 56 3.41 -12.13 4.61
CA LEU A 56 2.96 -12.05 3.23
C LEU A 56 3.23 -13.36 2.46
N PRO A 57 2.54 -14.48 2.74
CA PRO A 57 2.79 -15.74 2.06
C PRO A 57 2.72 -15.63 0.53
N SER A 58 1.77 -14.84 0.02
CA SER A 58 1.58 -14.67 -1.43
C SER A 58 2.78 -13.99 -2.08
N ALA A 59 3.55 -13.15 -1.38
CA ALA A 59 4.77 -12.57 -1.95
C ALA A 59 5.87 -13.62 -2.22
N MET A 60 5.79 -14.78 -1.57
CA MET A 60 6.70 -15.92 -1.73
C MET A 60 6.18 -16.99 -2.68
N THR A 61 4.85 -17.17 -2.74
CA THR A 61 4.22 -18.28 -3.47
C THR A 61 3.48 -17.88 -4.73
N ARG A 62 3.17 -16.59 -4.93
CA ARG A 62 2.45 -16.17 -6.14
C ARG A 62 3.28 -16.52 -7.38
N PRO A 63 2.64 -17.04 -8.44
CA PRO A 63 3.32 -17.17 -9.72
C PRO A 63 3.60 -15.76 -10.26
N SER A 64 4.87 -15.45 -10.48
CA SER A 64 5.30 -14.18 -11.08
C SER A 64 5.65 -14.39 -12.54
N ASP A 65 4.89 -13.76 -13.43
CA ASP A 65 5.13 -13.81 -14.86
C ASP A 65 6.00 -12.64 -15.29
N LEU A 66 7.20 -12.90 -15.81
CA LEU A 66 8.10 -11.83 -16.27
C LEU A 66 7.50 -11.00 -17.41
N ARG A 67 6.47 -11.49 -18.11
CA ARG A 67 5.74 -10.71 -19.12
C ARG A 67 5.01 -9.50 -18.51
N ASP A 68 4.70 -9.52 -17.21
CA ASP A 68 4.14 -8.37 -16.50
C ASP A 68 5.11 -7.18 -16.42
N LEU A 69 6.41 -7.40 -16.68
CA LEU A 69 7.41 -6.34 -16.78
C LEU A 69 7.27 -5.47 -18.02
N SER A 70 6.43 -5.86 -19.00
CA SER A 70 6.07 -5.01 -20.14
C SER A 70 5.47 -3.66 -19.69
N ARG A 71 4.89 -3.56 -18.48
CA ARG A 71 4.47 -2.28 -17.88
C ARG A 71 5.62 -1.28 -17.74
N LEU A 72 6.85 -1.72 -17.57
CA LEU A 72 8.01 -0.82 -17.52
C LEU A 72 8.23 -0.08 -18.85
N GLU A 73 7.71 -0.61 -19.96
CA GLU A 73 7.77 0.07 -21.25
C GLU A 73 6.85 1.29 -21.32
N THR A 74 5.84 1.38 -20.45
CA THR A 74 4.99 2.59 -20.37
C THR A 74 5.65 3.66 -19.51
N PHE A 75 6.46 3.26 -18.52
CA PHE A 75 7.06 4.16 -17.53
C PHE A 75 7.82 5.34 -18.15
N TYR A 76 8.72 5.07 -19.11
CA TYR A 76 9.54 6.12 -19.73
C TYR A 76 8.74 7.10 -20.60
N ARG A 77 7.49 6.75 -20.93
CA ARG A 77 6.58 7.57 -21.72
C ARG A 77 5.58 8.33 -20.86
N LEU A 78 5.57 8.12 -19.54
CA LEU A 78 4.74 8.91 -18.63
C LEU A 78 5.31 10.32 -18.50
N SER A 79 4.48 11.29 -18.10
CA SER A 79 4.99 12.62 -17.75
C SER A 79 5.95 12.54 -16.56
N GLU A 80 6.91 13.47 -16.45
CA GLU A 80 7.86 13.50 -15.32
C GLU A 80 7.14 13.47 -13.96
N ARG A 81 6.03 14.20 -13.85
CA ARG A 81 5.19 14.23 -12.64
C ARG A 81 4.61 12.85 -12.33
N ASP A 82 4.07 12.16 -13.33
CA ASP A 82 3.51 10.81 -13.16
C ASP A 82 4.60 9.79 -12.81
N GLN A 83 5.78 9.89 -13.44
CA GLN A 83 6.93 9.03 -13.15
C GLN A 83 7.37 9.17 -11.69
N VAL A 84 7.51 10.40 -11.20
CA VAL A 84 7.93 10.69 -9.82
C VAL A 84 6.95 10.08 -8.82
N GLU A 85 5.64 10.34 -8.98
CA GLU A 85 4.65 9.84 -8.02
C GLU A 85 4.50 8.31 -8.10
N LEU A 86 4.60 7.71 -9.29
CA LEU A 86 4.62 6.25 -9.44
C LEU A 86 5.84 5.62 -8.76
N ILE A 87 7.03 6.18 -8.93
CA ILE A 87 8.24 5.72 -8.22
C ILE A 87 8.07 5.82 -6.71
N ARG A 88 7.51 6.93 -6.22
CA ARG A 88 7.29 7.13 -4.77
C ARG A 88 6.33 6.08 -4.22
N ALA A 89 5.23 5.81 -4.92
CA ALA A 89 4.27 4.78 -4.54
C ALA A 89 4.92 3.38 -4.58
N ALA A 90 5.66 3.06 -5.65
CA ALA A 90 6.35 1.78 -5.81
C ALA A 90 7.43 1.55 -4.74
N ARG A 91 8.16 2.60 -4.34
CA ARG A 91 9.14 2.53 -3.24
C ARG A 91 8.49 2.25 -1.90
N ALA A 92 7.37 2.93 -1.59
CA ALA A 92 6.62 2.69 -0.38
C ALA A 92 6.06 1.25 -0.36
N TYR A 93 5.49 0.78 -1.47
CA TYR A 93 5.05 -0.61 -1.63
C TYR A 93 6.20 -1.60 -1.41
N SER A 94 7.33 -1.44 -2.11
CA SER A 94 8.48 -2.35 -2.01
C SER A 94 9.04 -2.37 -0.57
N THR A 95 9.10 -1.20 0.08
CA THR A 95 9.50 -1.08 1.49
C THR A 95 8.56 -1.89 2.38
N ALA A 96 7.25 -1.78 2.18
CA ALA A 96 6.27 -2.51 2.98
C ALA A 96 6.43 -4.02 2.87
N VAL A 97 6.52 -4.54 1.64
CA VAL A 97 6.66 -6.00 1.41
C VAL A 97 7.96 -6.51 2.01
N TRP A 98 9.02 -5.70 1.99
CA TRP A 98 10.33 -6.05 2.56
C TRP A 98 10.30 -6.12 4.10
N TRP A 99 9.65 -5.17 4.76
CA TRP A 99 9.61 -5.09 6.22
C TRP A 99 8.52 -5.92 6.88
N ALA A 100 7.58 -6.49 6.11
CA ALA A 100 6.39 -7.16 6.64
C ALA A 100 6.67 -8.17 7.75
N ASN A 101 7.73 -8.98 7.64
CA ASN A 101 8.06 -10.00 8.65
C ASN A 101 8.71 -9.44 9.91
N GLU A 102 9.46 -8.33 9.80
CA GLU A 102 10.23 -7.77 10.91
C GLU A 102 9.40 -6.74 11.68
N ASP A 103 8.59 -5.97 10.97
CA ASP A 103 7.68 -4.99 11.56
C ASP A 103 6.42 -4.85 10.68
N ALA A 104 5.39 -5.64 11.03
CA ALA A 104 4.11 -5.62 10.35
C ALA A 104 3.40 -4.27 10.46
N ASN A 105 3.60 -3.54 11.56
CA ASN A 105 3.03 -2.20 11.74
C ASN A 105 3.67 -1.19 10.77
N GLN A 106 4.98 -1.24 10.58
CA GLN A 106 5.64 -0.42 9.56
C GLN A 106 5.22 -0.82 8.14
N ALA A 107 5.03 -2.11 7.87
CA ALA A 107 4.51 -2.54 6.58
C ALA A 107 3.09 -2.01 6.30
N TRP A 108 2.20 -2.01 7.30
CA TRP A 108 0.88 -1.36 7.19
C TRP A 108 1.00 0.13 6.84
N LEU A 109 1.85 0.87 7.57
CA LEU A 109 2.08 2.30 7.31
C LEU A 109 2.60 2.56 5.90
N GLN A 110 3.52 1.73 5.42
CA GLN A 110 4.12 1.87 4.09
C GLN A 110 3.15 1.48 2.96
N LEU A 111 2.31 0.46 3.13
CA LEU A 111 1.25 0.15 2.16
C LEU A 111 0.21 1.27 2.09
N VAL A 112 -0.23 1.80 3.24
CA VAL A 112 -1.15 2.93 3.26
C VAL A 112 -0.51 4.15 2.59
N THR A 113 0.77 4.41 2.86
CA THR A 113 1.53 5.50 2.22
C THR A 113 1.59 5.33 0.71
N ALA A 114 1.84 4.12 0.19
CA ALA A 114 1.87 3.83 -1.24
C ALA A 114 0.54 4.19 -1.91
N VAL A 115 -0.57 3.76 -1.30
CA VAL A 115 -1.94 4.06 -1.77
C VAL A 115 -2.24 5.56 -1.65
N GLU A 116 -1.84 6.22 -0.57
CA GLU A 116 -2.05 7.66 -0.39
C GLU A 116 -1.34 8.50 -1.45
N ILE A 117 -0.13 8.11 -1.85
CA ILE A 117 0.63 8.78 -2.92
C ILE A 117 -0.18 8.73 -4.23
N ALA A 118 -0.60 7.53 -4.64
CA ALA A 118 -1.40 7.33 -5.83
C ALA A 118 -2.75 8.05 -5.76
N ALA A 119 -3.45 7.95 -4.62
CA ALA A 119 -4.74 8.57 -4.39
C ALA A 119 -4.70 10.10 -4.51
N LYS A 120 -3.69 10.74 -3.90
CA LYS A 120 -3.50 12.20 -3.97
C LYS A 120 -3.18 12.65 -5.39
N HIS A 121 -2.38 11.87 -6.12
CA HIS A 121 -2.04 12.19 -7.50
C HIS A 121 -3.22 12.00 -8.46
N ARG A 122 -4.01 10.92 -8.29
CA ARG A 122 -5.20 10.60 -9.09
C ARG A 122 -6.36 11.56 -8.85
N GLN A 123 -6.38 12.33 -7.76
CA GLN A 123 -7.53 13.16 -7.39
C GLN A 123 -7.83 14.22 -8.49
N ARG A 124 -8.80 13.90 -9.36
CA ARG A 124 -9.14 14.62 -10.61
C ARG A 124 -10.15 15.76 -10.43
N SER A 125 -10.80 15.89 -9.28
CA SER A 125 -11.91 16.84 -9.10
C SER A 125 -11.87 17.58 -7.76
N SER A 126 -12.08 18.90 -7.82
CA SER A 126 -12.35 19.74 -6.67
C SER A 126 -13.80 19.54 -6.21
N VAL A 127 -14.03 18.53 -5.37
CA VAL A 127 -15.28 18.49 -4.59
C VAL A 127 -15.35 19.74 -3.73
N SER A 128 -16.53 20.36 -3.63
CA SER A 128 -16.72 21.57 -2.82
C SER A 128 -16.39 21.29 -1.36
N ALA A 129 -15.96 22.31 -0.62
CA ALA A 129 -15.60 22.15 0.79
C ALA A 129 -16.78 21.69 1.64
N THR A 130 -17.99 22.13 1.31
CA THR A 130 -19.25 21.78 1.99
C THR A 130 -19.61 20.32 1.73
N ASP A 131 -19.62 19.86 0.48
CA ASP A 131 -19.92 18.46 0.16
C ASP A 131 -18.88 17.51 0.75
N LEU A 132 -17.63 17.97 0.85
CA LEU A 132 -16.56 17.21 1.46
C LEU A 132 -16.77 17.04 2.97
N LEU A 133 -17.12 18.13 3.68
CA LEU A 133 -17.38 18.08 5.10
C LEU A 133 -18.64 17.26 5.43
N GLU A 134 -19.71 17.43 4.65
CA GLU A 134 -20.96 16.70 4.80
C GLU A 134 -20.80 15.18 4.65
N ASP A 135 -20.07 14.73 3.63
CA ASP A 135 -19.80 13.29 3.42
C ASP A 135 -18.83 12.72 4.48
N MET A 136 -17.80 13.48 4.86
CA MET A 136 -16.73 12.94 5.70
C MET A 136 -17.00 13.03 7.21
N TRP A 137 -17.65 14.12 7.67
CA TRP A 137 -18.03 14.39 9.06
C TRP A 137 -19.50 14.83 9.14
N PRO A 138 -20.45 13.93 8.82
CA PRO A 138 -21.88 14.25 8.79
C PRO A 138 -22.42 14.71 10.14
N GLU A 139 -21.83 14.25 11.25
CA GLU A 139 -22.15 14.72 12.60
C GLU A 139 -21.81 16.21 12.78
N VAL A 140 -20.60 16.63 12.41
CA VAL A 140 -20.19 18.04 12.49
C VAL A 140 -21.09 18.90 11.59
N TRP A 141 -21.36 18.41 10.38
CA TRP A 141 -22.24 19.12 9.44
C TRP A 141 -23.66 19.30 9.98
N ARG A 142 -24.19 18.30 10.70
CA ARG A 142 -25.52 18.35 11.33
C ARG A 142 -25.57 19.34 12.49
N GLU A 143 -24.52 19.41 13.32
CA GLU A 143 -24.45 20.39 14.41
C GLU A 143 -24.40 21.83 13.88
N LEU A 144 -23.90 22.03 12.66
CA LEU A 144 -23.88 23.33 11.99
C LEU A 144 -25.22 23.69 11.32
N ALA A 145 -26.27 22.87 11.43
CA ALA A 145 -27.53 23.09 10.72
C ALA A 145 -28.25 24.40 11.11
N LEU A 146 -28.04 24.90 12.33
CA LEU A 146 -28.63 26.15 12.82
C LEU A 146 -27.77 27.39 12.53
N ALA A 147 -26.55 27.21 12.03
CA ALA A 147 -25.68 28.32 11.68
C ALA A 147 -26.03 28.92 10.32
N ASP A 148 -25.76 30.21 10.14
CA ASP A 148 -25.92 30.89 8.86
C ASP A 148 -25.06 30.24 7.77
N GLU A 149 -25.55 30.25 6.53
CA GLU A 149 -24.89 29.58 5.40
C GLU A 149 -23.44 30.07 5.18
N GLU A 150 -23.18 31.36 5.39
CA GLU A 150 -21.82 31.92 5.31
C GLU A 150 -20.88 31.31 6.37
N ILE A 151 -21.38 31.13 7.60
CA ILE A 151 -20.61 30.49 8.69
C ILE A 151 -20.33 29.03 8.34
N ARG A 152 -21.34 28.31 7.83
CA ARG A 152 -21.19 26.90 7.41
C ARG A 152 -20.14 26.75 6.31
N GLN A 153 -20.15 27.62 5.31
CA GLN A 153 -19.17 27.61 4.23
C GLN A 153 -17.76 27.92 4.73
N ASN A 154 -17.62 28.89 5.65
CA ASN A 154 -16.32 29.24 6.22
C ASN A 154 -15.75 28.09 7.07
N VAL A 155 -16.57 27.47 7.93
CA VAL A 155 -16.15 26.28 8.69
C VAL A 155 -15.76 25.13 7.76
N ALA A 156 -16.55 24.88 6.70
CA ALA A 156 -16.23 23.86 5.72
C ALA A 156 -14.89 24.11 5.01
N LYS A 157 -14.59 25.35 4.63
CA LYS A 157 -13.30 25.72 4.01
C LYS A 157 -12.12 25.42 4.94
N GLU A 158 -12.24 25.71 6.23
CA GLU A 158 -11.18 25.46 7.22
C GLU A 158 -10.98 23.97 7.52
N LEU A 159 -12.07 23.19 7.57
CA LEU A 159 -12.02 21.76 7.95
C LEU A 159 -11.77 20.82 6.77
N ALA A 160 -12.18 21.19 5.55
CA ALA A 160 -12.03 20.39 4.34
C ALA A 160 -10.60 19.84 4.11
N PRO A 161 -9.51 20.62 4.31
CA PRO A 161 -8.15 20.10 4.18
C PRO A 161 -7.84 18.90 5.09
N LEU A 162 -8.45 18.82 6.27
CA LEU A 162 -8.20 17.77 7.27
C LEU A 162 -8.74 16.41 6.82
N VAL A 163 -9.85 16.41 6.08
CA VAL A 163 -10.52 15.18 5.63
C VAL A 163 -10.22 14.80 4.18
N ARG A 164 -9.62 15.71 3.40
CA ARG A 164 -9.37 15.53 1.96
C ARG A 164 -8.52 14.29 1.66
N SER A 165 -7.45 14.07 2.44
CA SER A 165 -6.57 12.91 2.24
C SER A 165 -7.29 11.60 2.56
N ALA A 166 -8.12 11.59 3.62
CA ALA A 166 -8.92 10.43 4.00
C ALA A 166 -9.95 10.07 2.92
N ARG A 167 -10.60 11.08 2.32
CA ARG A 167 -11.52 10.86 1.21
C ARG A 167 -10.81 10.32 -0.03
N ALA A 168 -9.71 10.96 -0.44
CA ALA A 168 -8.94 10.51 -1.60
C ALA A 168 -8.52 9.04 -1.47
N PHE A 169 -8.05 8.64 -0.29
CA PHE A 169 -7.69 7.24 0.00
C PHE A 169 -8.89 6.28 -0.14
N ARG A 170 -10.04 6.64 0.44
CA ARG A 170 -11.27 5.81 0.37
C ARG A 170 -11.78 5.67 -1.06
N ASP A 171 -11.86 6.79 -1.79
CA ASP A 171 -12.36 6.82 -3.16
C ASP A 171 -11.40 6.04 -4.07
N PHE A 172 -10.09 6.24 -3.94
CA PHE A 172 -9.08 5.49 -4.70
C PHE A 172 -9.19 3.98 -4.53
N LEU A 173 -9.28 3.48 -3.28
CA LEU A 173 -9.43 2.03 -3.07
C LEU A 173 -10.78 1.51 -3.54
N THR A 174 -11.84 2.32 -3.49
CA THR A 174 -13.15 1.91 -3.99
C THR A 174 -13.14 1.77 -5.51
N ASP A 175 -12.48 2.68 -6.21
CA ASP A 175 -12.44 2.72 -7.66
C ASP A 175 -11.43 1.76 -8.28
N CYS A 176 -10.26 1.59 -7.64
CA CYS A 176 -9.13 0.88 -8.22
C CYS A 176 -8.91 -0.52 -7.63
N ALA A 177 -9.60 -0.90 -6.55
CA ALA A 177 -9.38 -2.22 -5.94
C ALA A 177 -9.53 -3.35 -6.97
N PRO A 178 -8.63 -4.36 -6.91
CA PRO A 178 -8.74 -5.51 -7.79
C PRO A 178 -10.00 -6.32 -7.45
N GLN A 179 -10.40 -7.18 -8.39
CA GLN A 179 -11.39 -8.21 -8.10
C GLN A 179 -10.89 -9.15 -6.99
N PRO A 180 -11.82 -9.78 -6.24
CA PRO A 180 -11.46 -10.80 -5.26
C PRO A 180 -10.58 -11.89 -5.89
N PRO A 181 -9.60 -12.45 -5.17
CA PRO A 181 -8.77 -13.51 -5.71
C PRO A 181 -9.63 -14.73 -6.08
N ALA A 182 -9.20 -15.49 -7.09
CA ALA A 182 -9.97 -16.64 -7.57
C ALA A 182 -10.12 -17.73 -6.50
N GLN A 183 -9.08 -17.89 -5.67
CA GLN A 183 -9.08 -18.81 -4.54
C GLN A 183 -9.24 -18.03 -3.23
N ARG A 184 -10.30 -18.34 -2.48
CA ARG A 184 -10.68 -17.62 -1.25
C ARG A 184 -10.96 -18.60 -0.11
N PRO A 185 -10.71 -18.20 1.14
CA PRO A 185 -11.00 -19.03 2.31
C PRO A 185 -12.52 -19.16 2.51
N GLU A 186 -12.98 -20.30 3.02
CA GLU A 186 -14.42 -20.57 3.19
C GLU A 186 -15.03 -19.78 4.36
N HIS A 187 -14.30 -19.68 5.47
CA HIS A 187 -14.84 -19.14 6.74
C HIS A 187 -14.16 -17.85 7.21
N SER A 188 -13.16 -17.36 6.46
CA SER A 188 -12.40 -16.15 6.82
C SER A 188 -12.24 -15.22 5.61
N SER A 189 -13.31 -15.13 4.84
CA SER A 189 -13.42 -14.32 3.62
C SER A 189 -13.78 -12.88 3.97
N LEU A 190 -13.07 -11.91 3.40
CA LEU A 190 -13.43 -10.50 3.43
C LEU A 190 -14.75 -10.26 2.67
N ASP A 191 -15.57 -9.35 3.17
CA ASP A 191 -16.66 -8.76 2.39
C ASP A 191 -16.08 -7.71 1.41
N TRP A 192 -15.85 -8.12 0.16
CA TRP A 192 -15.27 -7.24 -0.88
C TRP A 192 -16.22 -6.13 -1.33
N SER A 193 -17.53 -6.28 -1.16
CA SER A 193 -18.50 -5.23 -1.49
C SER A 193 -18.38 -4.03 -0.54
N GLY A 194 -17.84 -4.25 0.66
CA GLY A 194 -17.64 -3.24 1.70
C GLY A 194 -16.34 -2.43 1.60
N MET A 195 -15.67 -2.35 0.44
CA MET A 195 -14.32 -1.75 0.31
C MET A 195 -14.23 -0.34 0.92
N ARG A 196 -15.20 0.55 0.65
CA ARG A 196 -15.23 1.92 1.20
C ARG A 196 -15.23 1.93 2.74
N ARG A 197 -15.96 1.00 3.36
CA ARG A 197 -16.02 0.84 4.83
C ARG A 197 -14.68 0.35 5.37
N HIS A 198 -14.07 -0.64 4.72
CA HIS A 198 -12.77 -1.17 5.13
C HIS A 198 -11.65 -0.11 5.02
N ALA A 199 -11.63 0.63 3.92
CA ALA A 199 -10.69 1.73 3.69
C ALA A 199 -10.81 2.82 4.76
N LYS A 200 -12.04 3.13 5.21
CA LYS A 200 -12.27 4.05 6.34
C LYS A 200 -11.55 3.58 7.61
N VAL A 201 -11.76 2.33 8.02
CA VAL A 201 -11.16 1.78 9.25
C VAL A 201 -9.64 1.74 9.16
N ILE A 202 -9.08 1.30 8.03
CA ILE A 202 -7.62 1.26 7.80
C ILE A 202 -7.00 2.66 7.92
N TYR A 203 -7.64 3.67 7.30
CA TYR A 203 -7.13 5.04 7.36
C TYR A 203 -7.20 5.61 8.79
N GLU A 204 -8.25 5.30 9.55
CA GLU A 204 -8.36 5.69 10.96
C GLU A 204 -7.24 5.10 11.81
N HIS A 205 -6.87 3.82 11.59
CA HIS A 205 -5.72 3.20 12.26
C HIS A 205 -4.40 3.84 11.88
N ARG A 206 -4.17 4.12 10.60
CA ARG A 206 -2.98 4.85 10.14
C ARG A 206 -2.89 6.23 10.80
N SER A 207 -4.00 6.96 10.89
CA SER A 207 -4.08 8.25 11.57
C SER A 207 -3.71 8.13 13.06
N LYS A 208 -4.27 7.14 13.77
CA LYS A 208 -3.94 6.88 15.19
C LYS A 208 -2.47 6.47 15.38
N ALA A 209 -1.91 5.68 14.48
CA ALA A 209 -0.50 5.26 14.53
C ALA A 209 0.45 6.45 14.38
N LEU A 210 0.18 7.35 13.45
CA LEU A 210 1.04 8.51 13.21
C LEU A 210 0.90 9.62 14.24
N HIS A 211 -0.31 9.85 14.77
CA HIS A 211 -0.58 11.01 15.64
C HIS A 211 -0.69 10.68 17.13
N ALA A 212 -1.09 9.46 17.46
CA ALA A 212 -1.25 9.02 18.85
C ALA A 212 -0.24 7.93 19.25
N GLY A 213 0.65 7.52 18.34
CA GLY A 213 1.61 6.44 18.57
C GLY A 213 0.95 5.07 18.82
N LYS A 214 -0.33 4.92 18.46
CA LYS A 214 -1.09 3.68 18.67
C LYS A 214 -0.94 2.78 17.43
N PRO A 215 -0.21 1.66 17.51
CA PRO A 215 0.00 0.81 16.35
C PRO A 215 -1.33 0.27 15.80
N PHE A 216 -1.30 -0.28 14.59
CA PHE A 216 -2.42 -1.04 14.05
C PHE A 216 -2.87 -2.14 15.04
N PRO A 217 -4.15 -2.52 15.07
CA PRO A 217 -4.62 -3.61 15.92
C PRO A 217 -3.75 -4.85 15.79
N MET A 218 -3.36 -5.46 16.91
CA MET A 218 -2.56 -6.69 16.94
C MET A 218 -3.14 -7.80 16.03
N PRO A 219 -4.47 -8.03 15.97
CA PRO A 219 -5.04 -9.04 15.08
C PRO A 219 -4.72 -8.84 13.60
N MET A 220 -4.59 -7.59 13.15
CA MET A 220 -4.24 -7.24 11.76
C MET A 220 -2.75 -7.43 11.45
N GLN A 221 -1.93 -7.61 12.48
CA GLN A 221 -0.48 -7.81 12.39
C GLN A 221 -0.07 -9.29 12.50
N ASN A 222 -1.03 -10.18 12.73
CA ASN A 222 -0.77 -11.60 12.81
C ASN A 222 -0.55 -12.19 11.41
N PRO A 223 0.35 -13.19 11.27
CA PRO A 223 0.50 -13.88 10.01
C PRO A 223 -0.81 -14.62 9.67
N PRO A 224 -1.22 -14.62 8.39
CA PRO A 224 -2.41 -15.34 7.96
C PRO A 224 -2.19 -16.85 8.04
N SER A 225 -3.26 -17.59 8.32
CA SER A 225 -3.29 -19.03 8.05
C SER A 225 -3.47 -19.28 6.55
N VAL A 226 -2.95 -20.44 6.08
CA VAL A 226 -3.12 -20.91 4.71
C VAL A 226 -3.82 -22.26 4.77
N GLU A 227 -4.97 -22.38 4.11
CA GLU A 227 -5.75 -23.60 4.03
C GLU A 227 -5.04 -24.65 3.15
N SER A 228 -5.40 -25.92 3.29
CA SER A 228 -4.81 -27.03 2.52
C SER A 228 -4.95 -26.86 1.00
N ALA A 229 -6.01 -26.19 0.55
CA ALA A 229 -6.22 -25.87 -0.86
C ALA A 229 -5.29 -24.76 -1.37
N GLY A 230 -4.65 -23.98 -0.50
CA GLY A 230 -3.82 -22.81 -0.84
C GLY A 230 -4.50 -21.45 -0.63
N ALA A 231 -5.77 -21.44 -0.19
CA ALA A 231 -6.47 -20.21 0.15
C ALA A 231 -5.83 -19.54 1.38
N VAL A 232 -5.55 -18.24 1.28
CA VAL A 232 -4.96 -17.47 2.37
C VAL A 232 -6.07 -16.76 3.14
N GLN A 233 -6.02 -16.83 4.46
CA GLN A 233 -6.94 -16.14 5.35
C GLN A 233 -7.00 -14.63 5.03
N GLU A 234 -8.22 -14.09 4.84
CA GLU A 234 -8.38 -12.68 4.45
C GLU A 234 -8.60 -11.75 5.65
N VAL A 235 -9.24 -12.24 6.71
CA VAL A 235 -9.60 -11.47 7.91
C VAL A 235 -9.10 -12.14 9.20
N PRO A 236 -8.78 -11.38 10.26
CA PRO A 236 -8.43 -11.96 11.55
C PRO A 236 -9.55 -12.85 12.11
N TRP A 237 -9.18 -13.86 12.91
CA TRP A 237 -10.15 -14.73 13.57
C TRP A 237 -10.75 -14.12 14.83
N GLY A 238 -11.96 -14.57 15.15
CA GLY A 238 -12.66 -14.25 16.39
C GLY A 238 -13.56 -13.02 16.27
N LEU A 239 -14.61 -12.99 17.11
CA LEU A 239 -15.48 -11.82 17.22
C LEU A 239 -14.76 -10.67 17.93
N ASN A 240 -13.95 -11.02 18.93
CA ASN A 240 -13.11 -10.11 19.70
C ASN A 240 -11.71 -10.74 19.80
N ALA A 241 -10.68 -9.91 19.76
CA ALA A 241 -9.32 -10.35 19.97
C ALA A 241 -8.63 -9.46 21.01
N GLY A 242 -7.89 -10.09 21.92
CA GLY A 242 -7.16 -9.42 23.00
C GLY A 242 -5.66 -9.70 22.94
N GLY A 243 -4.85 -8.73 23.32
CA GLY A 243 -3.40 -8.88 23.39
C GLY A 243 -2.68 -7.56 23.65
N LEU A 244 -1.50 -7.62 24.25
CA LEU A 244 -0.67 -6.45 24.57
C LEU A 244 -1.44 -5.33 25.35
N GLY A 245 -2.40 -5.73 26.18
CA GLY A 245 -3.22 -4.81 26.98
C GLY A 245 -4.39 -4.14 26.22
N GLY A 246 -4.62 -4.49 24.96
CA GLY A 246 -5.76 -4.04 24.15
C GLY A 246 -6.80 -5.13 23.91
N VAL A 247 -8.03 -4.69 23.60
CA VAL A 247 -9.13 -5.52 23.08
C VAL A 247 -9.66 -4.81 21.84
N TRP A 248 -9.87 -5.57 20.78
CA TRP A 248 -10.40 -5.07 19.51
C TRP A 248 -11.58 -5.92 19.07
N ASP A 249 -12.64 -5.26 18.64
CA ASP A 249 -13.77 -5.92 18.00
C ASP A 249 -13.42 -6.26 16.54
N ALA A 250 -14.09 -7.26 15.96
CA ALA A 250 -13.90 -7.63 14.55
C ALA A 250 -14.12 -6.45 13.59
N SER A 251 -15.02 -5.51 13.93
CA SER A 251 -15.23 -4.28 13.16
C SER A 251 -14.03 -3.33 13.13
N GLU A 252 -13.14 -3.43 14.10
CA GLU A 252 -11.90 -2.65 14.16
C GLU A 252 -10.75 -3.34 13.40
N SER A 253 -10.90 -4.61 13.01
CA SER A 253 -9.82 -5.36 12.36
C SER A 253 -10.29 -5.96 11.03
N PRO A 254 -10.52 -5.11 10.00
CA PRO A 254 -11.30 -5.51 8.82
C PRO A 254 -10.60 -6.54 7.93
N MET A 255 -9.27 -6.61 7.96
CA MET A 255 -8.48 -7.55 7.15
C MET A 255 -7.06 -7.72 7.68
N LEU A 256 -6.40 -8.79 7.24
CA LEU A 256 -4.98 -9.04 7.50
C LEU A 256 -4.07 -8.25 6.53
N LEU A 257 -2.80 -8.08 6.93
CA LEU A 257 -1.79 -7.37 6.13
C LEU A 257 -1.66 -7.93 4.70
N GLN A 258 -1.67 -9.27 4.55
CA GLN A 258 -1.61 -9.93 3.24
C GLN A 258 -2.79 -9.57 2.33
N THR A 259 -3.99 -9.47 2.88
CA THR A 259 -5.19 -9.08 2.13
C THR A 259 -5.06 -7.63 1.66
N PHE A 260 -4.61 -6.75 2.55
CA PHE A 260 -4.40 -5.36 2.19
C PHE A 260 -3.27 -5.18 1.18
N GLU A 261 -2.18 -5.95 1.26
CA GLU A 261 -1.13 -5.95 0.24
C GLU A 261 -1.67 -6.32 -1.14
N TYR A 262 -2.50 -7.35 -1.22
CA TYR A 262 -3.14 -7.75 -2.49
C TYR A 262 -4.01 -6.60 -3.05
N ILE A 263 -4.84 -5.98 -2.20
CA ILE A 263 -5.71 -4.86 -2.58
C ILE A 263 -4.88 -3.65 -3.02
N ALA A 264 -3.90 -3.25 -2.21
CA ALA A 264 -3.04 -2.10 -2.47
C ALA A 264 -2.26 -2.29 -3.76
N ARG A 265 -1.63 -3.46 -3.96
CA ARG A 265 -0.93 -3.76 -5.21
C ARG A 265 -1.86 -3.69 -6.41
N GLY A 266 -3.02 -4.36 -6.35
CA GLY A 266 -3.99 -4.33 -7.43
C GLY A 266 -4.43 -2.91 -7.78
N ALA A 267 -4.74 -2.10 -6.76
CA ALA A 267 -5.13 -0.70 -6.95
C ALA A 267 -4.02 0.17 -7.56
N LEU A 268 -2.78 -0.03 -7.12
CA LEU A 268 -1.62 0.66 -7.68
C LEU A 268 -1.35 0.26 -9.14
N LEU A 269 -1.56 -1.01 -9.51
CA LEU A 269 -1.41 -1.47 -10.88
C LEU A 269 -2.54 -0.93 -11.78
N THR A 270 -3.78 -0.97 -11.31
CA THR A 270 -4.92 -0.33 -12.01
C THR A 270 -4.64 1.15 -12.26
N TRP A 271 -4.13 1.86 -11.24
CA TRP A 271 -3.77 3.27 -11.38
C TRP A 271 -2.61 3.49 -12.37
N TRP A 272 -1.57 2.66 -12.35
CA TRP A 272 -0.48 2.75 -13.32
C TRP A 272 -1.03 2.59 -14.75
N ASP A 273 -1.91 1.61 -14.98
CA ASP A 273 -2.52 1.38 -16.29
C ASP A 273 -3.43 2.55 -16.75
N GLU A 274 -3.93 3.39 -15.83
CA GLU A 274 -4.70 4.61 -16.13
C GLU A 274 -3.84 5.85 -16.45
N LEU A 275 -2.53 5.82 -16.18
CA LEU A 275 -1.66 6.99 -16.38
C LEU A 275 -1.48 7.29 -17.88
N PRO A 276 -1.58 8.55 -18.31
CA PRO A 276 -1.49 8.91 -19.72
C PRO A 276 -0.05 8.74 -20.22
N VAL A 277 0.08 7.94 -21.27
CA VAL A 277 1.32 7.73 -22.01
C VAL A 277 1.47 8.86 -23.03
N GLN A 278 2.59 9.58 -22.98
CA GLN A 278 2.95 10.55 -24.00
C GLN A 278 3.33 9.81 -25.30
N GLY A 279 2.91 10.35 -26.44
CA GLY A 279 3.30 9.83 -27.74
C GLY A 279 4.82 9.84 -27.89
N PRO A 280 5.40 9.05 -28.82
CA PRO A 280 6.84 9.12 -29.07
C PRO A 280 7.19 10.57 -29.47
N ASP A 281 8.07 11.21 -28.70
CA ASP A 281 8.76 12.40 -29.15
C ASP A 281 9.53 12.01 -30.43
N LEU A 282 9.10 12.56 -31.57
CA LEU A 282 9.73 12.39 -32.88
C LEU A 282 11.02 13.20 -32.99
#